data_AF-A0A8T6BRE8-F1
#
_entry.id   AF-A0A8T6BRE8-F1
#
_cell.length_a   1.000
_cell.length_b   1.000
_cell.length_c   1.000
_cell.angle_alpha   90.00
_cell.angle_beta   90.00
_cell.angle_gamma   90.00
#
_symmetry.space_group_name_H-M   'P 1'
#
loop_
_entity.id
_entity.type
_entity.pdbx_description
1 polymer ?
#
loop_
_entity_poly.entity_id
_entity_poly.type
_entity_poly.pdbx_seq_one_letter_code
_entity_poly.pdbx_strand_id
1 'polypeptide(L)'
;MAAQGFLLIATFLLVLMVLARPLGSGLARLINDIPLPGTTGVERVLFRALGVSDREMNWKQYLCAILGLNMLGLAVLFFMLLGQHYLPLNPQQLPGLSWDLALNTAVSFVTNTNWQSYSGETTLSYFSQMAGLTVQNFLSAASGIAVIFALIRAFTRQSMSTLGNAWVDLLRITLWVLVPVALLIALFFIQQGALQNFQPYQAVNTVEGAQQLLPMGPVASQEAIKMLGTNGGGFFNANSS
;
A
#
# COMPACT_ATOMS: atom_id res chain seq x y z
N MET A 1 -28.98 21.59 0.87
CA MET A 1 -28.19 21.12 -0.30
C MET A 1 -27.00 22.03 -0.61
N ALA A 2 -27.16 23.21 -1.24
CA ALA A 2 -26.01 24.04 -1.65
C ALA A 2 -25.08 24.47 -0.49
N ALA A 3 -25.64 24.98 0.61
CA ALA A 3 -24.86 25.37 1.79
C ALA A 3 -24.11 24.18 2.43
N GLN A 4 -24.76 23.02 2.53
CA GLN A 4 -24.13 21.80 3.05
C GLN A 4 -22.98 21.31 2.17
N GLY A 5 -23.17 21.32 0.84
CA GLY A 5 -22.12 20.95 -0.12
C GLY A 5 -20.90 21.89 -0.02
N PHE A 6 -21.14 23.20 0.11
CA PHE A 6 -20.07 24.17 0.33
C PHE A 6 -19.31 23.90 1.64
N LEU A 7 -20.03 23.69 2.75
CA LEU A 7 -19.41 23.41 4.05
C LEU A 7 -18.58 22.12 4.04
N LEU A 8 -19.05 21.07 3.35
CA LEU A 8 -18.30 19.82 3.17
C LEU A 8 -16.97 20.07 2.47
N ILE A 9 -17.00 20.75 1.32
CA ILE A 9 -15.79 21.04 0.52
C ILE A 9 -14.82 21.93 1.30
N ALA A 10 -15.33 23.00 1.94
CA ALA A 10 -14.52 23.93 2.70
C ALA A 10 -13.83 23.24 3.88
N THR A 11 -14.57 22.40 4.62
CA THR A 11 -14.03 21.64 5.76
C THR A 11 -12.99 20.62 5.30
N PHE A 12 -13.27 19.89 4.22
CA PHE A 12 -12.33 18.93 3.63
C PHE A 12 -11.00 19.60 3.24
N LEU A 13 -11.05 20.68 2.47
CA LEU A 13 -9.85 21.39 2.02
C LEU A 13 -9.08 22.01 3.18
N LEU A 14 -9.77 22.57 4.18
CA LEU A 14 -9.13 23.14 5.35
C LEU A 14 -8.33 22.08 6.11
N VAL A 15 -8.96 20.95 6.45
CA VAL A 15 -8.30 19.85 7.17
C VAL A 15 -7.17 19.25 6.33
N LEU A 16 -7.39 19.05 5.02
CA LEU A 16 -6.37 18.56 4.09
C LEU A 16 -5.11 19.43 4.14
N MET A 17 -5.25 20.75 4.01
CA MET A 17 -4.09 21.65 3.99
C MET A 17 -3.37 21.72 5.33
N VAL A 18 -4.11 21.64 6.46
CA VAL A 18 -3.53 21.59 7.81
C VAL A 18 -2.67 20.35 8.00
N LEU A 19 -3.11 19.18 7.50
CA LEU A 19 -2.36 17.92 7.63
C LEU A 19 -1.26 17.77 6.57
N ALA A 20 -1.49 18.24 5.35
CA ALA A 20 -0.54 18.10 4.24
C ALA A 20 0.71 18.95 4.44
N ARG A 21 0.60 20.14 5.04
CA ARG A 21 1.75 21.05 5.25
C ARG A 21 2.87 20.45 6.12
N PRO A 22 2.61 19.93 7.34
CA PRO A 22 3.66 19.31 8.15
C PRO A 22 4.23 18.05 7.48
N LEU A 23 3.40 17.21 6.86
CA LEU A 23 3.87 16.04 6.12
C LEU A 23 4.78 16.43 4.95
N GLY A 24 4.42 17.48 4.21
CA GLY A 24 5.24 18.02 3.12
C GLY A 24 6.63 18.45 3.56
N SER A 25 6.78 18.98 4.79
CA SER A 25 8.10 19.32 5.34
C SER A 25 8.96 18.08 5.63
N GLY A 26 8.34 16.97 6.05
CA GLY A 26 9.01 15.69 6.22
C GLY A 26 9.43 15.09 4.88
N LEU A 27 8.54 15.09 3.88
CA LEU A 27 8.86 14.65 2.52
C LEU A 27 9.98 15.47 1.89
N ALA A 28 9.99 16.80 2.09
CA ALA A 28 11.07 17.66 1.62
C ALA A 28 12.43 17.30 2.21
N ARG A 29 12.49 16.83 3.48
CA ARG A 29 13.74 16.30 4.05
C ARG A 29 14.20 15.06 3.31
N LEU A 30 13.30 14.11 3.06
CA LEU A 30 13.63 12.88 2.34
C LEU A 30 14.11 13.15 0.91
N ILE A 31 13.46 14.06 0.20
CA ILE A 31 13.88 14.51 -1.14
C ILE A 31 15.31 15.09 -1.12
N ASN A 32 15.67 15.80 -0.06
CA ASN A 32 17.01 16.37 0.13
C ASN A 32 18.00 15.39 0.76
N ASP A 33 17.65 14.10 0.83
CA ASP A 33 18.44 13.01 1.40
C ASP A 33 18.75 13.18 2.90
N ILE A 34 17.99 14.04 3.60
CA ILE A 34 18.11 14.31 5.03
C ILE A 34 17.23 13.29 5.80
N PRO A 35 17.80 12.47 6.70
CA PRO A 35 17.02 11.55 7.53
C PRO A 35 15.99 12.29 8.39
N LEU A 36 14.90 11.59 8.71
CA LEU A 36 13.92 12.12 9.66
C LEU A 36 14.53 12.13 11.08
N PRO A 37 14.06 13.03 11.97
CA PRO A 37 14.50 13.03 13.35
C PRO A 37 14.29 11.66 14.00
N GLY A 38 15.34 11.09 14.59
CA GLY A 38 15.29 9.80 15.28
C GLY A 38 15.49 8.57 14.38
N THR A 39 15.53 8.69 13.05
CA THR A 39 15.69 7.53 12.14
C THR A 39 17.14 7.23 11.77
N THR A 40 18.07 8.17 11.95
CA THR A 40 19.46 8.06 11.49
C THR A 40 20.21 6.83 12.01
N GLY A 41 20.01 6.46 13.27
CA GLY A 41 20.68 5.31 13.88
C GLY A 41 20.21 3.98 13.30
N VAL A 42 18.89 3.82 13.17
CA VAL A 42 18.27 2.60 12.63
C VAL A 42 18.52 2.46 11.12
N GLU A 43 18.48 3.57 10.37
CA GLU A 43 18.82 3.60 8.94
C GLU A 43 20.19 3.02 8.66
N ARG A 44 21.20 3.43 9.44
CA ARG A 44 22.58 2.96 9.26
C ARG A 44 22.72 1.44 9.39
N VAL A 45 22.03 0.85 10.37
CA VAL A 45 22.06 -0.60 10.60
C VAL A 45 21.27 -1.33 9.52
N LEU A 46 20.06 -0.85 9.22
CA LEU A 46 19.17 -1.46 8.25
C LEU A 46 19.75 -1.45 6.84
N PHE A 47 20.25 -0.30 6.38
CA PHE A 47 20.83 -0.18 5.04
C PHE A 47 22.07 -1.06 4.88
N ARG A 48 22.90 -1.15 5.91
CA ARG A 48 24.05 -2.07 5.90
C ARG A 48 23.63 -3.54 5.85
N ALA A 49 22.62 -3.93 6.63
CA ALA A 49 22.11 -5.30 6.65
C ALA A 49 21.48 -5.72 5.32
N LEU A 50 20.79 -4.79 4.64
CA LEU A 50 20.18 -5.01 3.33
C LEU A 50 21.15 -4.82 2.15
N GLY A 51 22.41 -4.44 2.42
CA GLY A 51 23.40 -4.15 1.37
C GLY A 51 23.10 -2.88 0.58
N VAL A 52 22.20 -2.02 1.07
CA VAL A 52 21.92 -0.71 0.49
C VAL A 52 23.08 0.21 0.83
N SER A 53 24.07 0.26 -0.07
CA SER A 53 25.06 1.33 -0.08
C SER A 53 24.39 2.61 -0.55
N ASP A 54 24.61 3.71 0.16
CA ASP A 54 24.10 5.07 -0.15
C ASP A 54 24.78 5.66 -1.40
N ARG A 55 24.92 4.84 -2.43
CA ARG A 55 25.54 5.16 -3.70
C ARG A 55 24.51 5.85 -4.58
N GLU A 56 24.86 7.05 -5.02
CA GLU A 56 24.07 7.81 -5.99
C GLU A 56 23.87 7.06 -7.32
N MET A 57 22.66 7.16 -7.87
CA MET A 57 22.23 6.53 -9.11
C MET A 57 21.95 7.59 -10.18
N ASN A 58 22.38 7.32 -11.42
CA ASN A 58 21.88 8.07 -12.57
C ASN A 58 20.46 7.64 -12.95
N TRP A 59 19.81 8.36 -13.86
CA TRP A 59 18.42 8.10 -14.24
C TRP A 59 18.19 6.67 -14.75
N LYS A 60 19.14 6.08 -15.48
CA LYS A 60 19.02 4.70 -16.00
C LYS A 60 19.01 3.69 -14.85
N GLN A 61 19.94 3.84 -13.92
CA GLN A 61 20.04 2.98 -12.74
C GLN A 61 18.81 3.11 -11.85
N TYR A 62 18.36 4.33 -11.61
CA TYR A 62 17.17 4.60 -10.81
C TYR A 62 15.92 3.99 -11.46
N LEU A 63 15.74 4.18 -12.77
CA LEU A 63 14.65 3.58 -13.54
C LEU A 63 14.70 2.05 -13.47
N CYS A 64 15.87 1.44 -13.70
CA CYS A 64 16.03 -0.01 -13.63
C CYS A 64 15.76 -0.56 -12.22
N ALA A 65 16.09 0.17 -11.16
CA ALA A 65 15.79 -0.23 -9.78
C ALA A 65 14.28 -0.27 -9.52
N ILE A 66 13.55 0.78 -9.90
CA ILE A 66 12.09 0.85 -9.76
C ILE A 66 11.41 -0.22 -10.62
N LEU A 67 11.80 -0.36 -11.90
CA LEU A 67 11.22 -1.39 -12.77
C LEU A 67 11.54 -2.80 -12.28
N GLY A 68 12.77 -3.05 -11.82
CA GLY A 68 13.18 -4.34 -11.28
C GLY A 68 12.37 -4.75 -10.05
N LEU A 69 12.14 -3.83 -9.11
CA LEU A 69 11.29 -4.07 -7.95
C LEU A 69 9.85 -4.42 -8.36
N ASN A 70 9.27 -3.66 -9.29
CA ASN A 70 7.89 -3.88 -9.74
C ASN A 70 7.73 -5.21 -10.49
N MET A 71 8.70 -5.58 -11.35
CA MET A 71 8.68 -6.87 -12.05
C MET A 71 8.80 -8.05 -11.08
N LEU A 72 9.63 -7.94 -10.04
CA LEU A 72 9.72 -8.94 -8.99
C LEU A 72 8.41 -9.01 -8.19
N GLY A 73 7.84 -7.86 -7.82
CA GLY A 73 6.55 -7.78 -7.12
C GLY A 73 5.43 -8.46 -7.89
N LEU A 74 5.36 -8.22 -9.21
CA LEU A 74 4.42 -8.87 -10.11
C LEU A 74 4.59 -10.38 -10.13
N ALA A 75 5.81 -10.87 -10.32
CA ALA A 75 6.09 -12.31 -10.37
C ALA A 75 5.69 -12.99 -9.05
N VAL A 76 6.07 -12.42 -7.92
CA VAL A 76 5.74 -12.94 -6.59
C VAL A 76 4.22 -12.98 -6.40
N LEU A 77 3.52 -11.86 -6.65
CA LEU A 77 2.07 -11.81 -6.47
C LEU A 77 1.34 -12.77 -7.42
N PHE A 78 1.77 -12.85 -8.68
CA PHE A 78 1.18 -13.77 -9.66
C PHE A 78 1.25 -15.22 -9.20
N PHE A 79 2.43 -15.69 -8.76
CA PHE A 79 2.58 -17.07 -8.27
C PHE A 79 1.89 -17.30 -6.91
N MET A 80 1.82 -16.28 -6.05
CA MET A 80 1.03 -16.36 -4.81
C MET A 80 -0.45 -16.60 -5.09
N LEU A 81 -1.03 -15.91 -6.09
CA LEU A 81 -2.44 -16.04 -6.45
C LEU A 81 -2.75 -17.38 -7.13
N LEU A 82 -1.87 -17.88 -7.99
CA LEU A 82 -1.98 -19.22 -8.58
C LEU A 82 -1.87 -20.31 -7.50
N GLY A 83 -0.91 -20.16 -6.58
CA GLY A 83 -0.63 -21.09 -5.51
C GLY A 83 -1.42 -20.86 -4.23
N GLN A 84 -2.47 -20.02 -4.25
CA GLN A 84 -3.18 -19.55 -3.06
C GLN A 84 -3.67 -20.69 -2.16
N HIS A 85 -4.07 -21.82 -2.75
CA HIS A 85 -4.56 -22.98 -2.01
C HIS A 85 -3.50 -23.63 -1.10
N TYR A 86 -2.22 -23.53 -1.47
CA TYR A 86 -1.11 -24.14 -0.72
C TYR A 86 -0.56 -23.23 0.39
N LEU A 87 -1.03 -21.98 0.46
CA LEU A 87 -0.57 -20.99 1.42
C LEU A 87 -1.43 -21.04 2.70
N PRO A 88 -0.87 -20.62 3.87
CA PRO A 88 -1.61 -20.62 5.12
C PRO A 88 -2.73 -19.57 5.11
N LEU A 89 -3.48 -19.45 6.21
CA LEU A 89 -4.55 -18.45 6.38
C LEU A 89 -5.62 -18.50 5.27
N ASN A 90 -6.04 -19.71 4.91
CA ASN A 90 -7.12 -19.98 3.96
C ASN A 90 -8.28 -20.74 4.64
N PRO A 91 -9.04 -20.10 5.54
CA PRO A 91 -10.10 -20.79 6.31
C PRO A 91 -11.22 -21.36 5.41
N GLN A 92 -11.47 -20.73 4.26
CA GLN A 92 -12.51 -21.13 3.32
C GLN A 92 -12.05 -22.17 2.29
N GLN A 93 -10.79 -22.63 2.34
CA GLN A 93 -10.23 -23.58 1.38
C GLN A 93 -10.39 -23.15 -0.08
N LEU A 94 -10.29 -21.84 -0.34
CA LEU A 94 -10.45 -21.30 -1.69
C LEU A 94 -9.34 -21.84 -2.61
N PRO A 95 -9.66 -22.17 -3.88
CA PRO A 95 -8.67 -22.62 -4.84
C PRO A 95 -7.71 -21.49 -5.23
N GLY A 96 -6.66 -21.86 -5.97
CA GLY A 96 -5.86 -20.91 -6.74
C GLY A 96 -6.68 -20.21 -7.81
N LEU A 97 -6.31 -18.97 -8.14
CA LEU A 97 -6.95 -18.23 -9.22
C LEU A 97 -6.59 -18.83 -10.59
N SER A 98 -7.44 -18.61 -11.59
CA SER A 98 -7.08 -18.90 -12.99
C SER A 98 -5.94 -17.99 -13.46
N TRP A 99 -5.21 -18.40 -14.50
CA TRP A 99 -4.03 -17.69 -14.97
C TRP A 99 -4.31 -16.25 -15.39
N ASP A 100 -5.45 -16.00 -16.02
CA ASP A 100 -5.89 -14.70 -16.51
C ASP A 100 -6.27 -13.77 -15.36
N LEU A 101 -7.01 -14.29 -14.37
CA LEU A 101 -7.41 -13.53 -13.19
C LEU A 101 -6.23 -13.22 -12.27
N ALA A 102 -5.33 -14.20 -12.08
CA ALA A 102 -4.10 -14.01 -11.33
C ALA A 102 -3.21 -12.97 -12.00
N LEU A 103 -3.06 -13.01 -13.34
CA LEU A 103 -2.27 -12.04 -14.09
C LEU A 103 -2.89 -10.64 -13.99
N ASN A 104 -4.19 -10.50 -14.26
CA ASN A 104 -4.88 -9.23 -14.19
C ASN A 104 -4.78 -8.61 -12.77
N THR A 105 -5.03 -9.41 -11.74
CA THR A 105 -4.95 -8.93 -10.34
C THR A 105 -3.52 -8.55 -9.98
N ALA A 106 -2.53 -9.36 -10.34
CA ALA A 106 -1.14 -9.08 -10.02
C ALA A 106 -0.65 -7.80 -10.71
N VAL A 107 -0.94 -7.63 -12.01
CA VAL A 107 -0.65 -6.38 -12.74
C VAL A 107 -1.32 -5.21 -12.06
N SER A 108 -2.62 -5.33 -11.75
CA SER A 108 -3.41 -4.23 -11.20
C SER A 108 -2.85 -3.67 -9.89
N PHE A 109 -2.40 -4.53 -8.98
CA PHE A 109 -1.87 -4.08 -7.68
C PHE A 109 -0.44 -3.53 -7.79
N VAL A 110 0.40 -4.11 -8.64
CA VAL A 110 1.75 -3.59 -8.91
C VAL A 110 1.69 -2.24 -9.63
N THR A 111 0.72 -2.04 -10.52
CA THR A 111 0.54 -0.77 -11.25
C THR A 111 -0.20 0.30 -10.45
N ASN A 112 -0.47 0.08 -9.16
CA ASN A 112 -1.24 0.98 -8.30
C ASN A 112 -2.65 1.31 -8.86
N THR A 113 -3.23 0.41 -9.65
CA THR A 113 -4.57 0.56 -10.24
C THR A 113 -5.63 -0.10 -9.37
N ASN A 114 -5.27 -1.28 -8.85
CA ASN A 114 -6.12 -2.17 -8.06
C ASN A 114 -7.50 -2.42 -8.67
N TRP A 115 -7.55 -2.59 -9.98
CA TRP A 115 -8.75 -3.07 -10.67
C TRP A 115 -9.21 -4.42 -10.09
N GLN A 116 -10.52 -4.59 -9.96
CA GLN A 116 -11.14 -5.77 -9.36
C GLN A 116 -12.17 -6.35 -10.33
N SER A 117 -11.81 -7.47 -10.97
CA SER A 117 -12.73 -8.32 -11.74
C SER A 117 -13.13 -9.57 -10.95
N TYR A 118 -13.12 -9.47 -9.61
CA TYR A 118 -13.39 -10.55 -8.68
C TYR A 118 -14.14 -10.02 -7.45
N SER A 119 -14.80 -10.93 -6.73
CA SER A 119 -15.38 -10.64 -5.42
C SER A 119 -14.44 -11.11 -4.32
N GLY A 120 -13.95 -10.18 -3.51
CA GLY A 120 -12.87 -10.42 -2.56
C GLY A 120 -13.18 -11.52 -1.54
N GLU A 121 -14.41 -11.53 -1.01
CA GLU A 121 -14.90 -12.51 -0.04
C GLU A 121 -15.07 -13.94 -0.59
N THR A 122 -15.09 -14.12 -1.91
CA THR A 122 -15.25 -15.44 -2.54
C THR A 122 -14.01 -15.90 -3.30
N THR A 123 -13.11 -14.99 -3.67
CA THR A 123 -11.98 -15.28 -4.57
C THR A 123 -10.65 -15.34 -3.83
N LEU A 124 -10.41 -14.48 -2.84
CA LEU A 124 -9.09 -14.34 -2.23
C LEU A 124 -9.04 -14.87 -0.80
N SER A 125 -7.95 -15.56 -0.47
CA SER A 125 -7.64 -15.96 0.91
C SER A 125 -7.07 -14.77 1.71
N TYR A 126 -7.03 -14.92 3.04
CA TYR A 126 -6.46 -13.88 3.91
C TYR A 126 -4.97 -13.68 3.64
N PHE A 127 -4.25 -14.75 3.31
CA PHE A 127 -2.83 -14.64 2.98
C PHE A 127 -2.61 -13.84 1.69
N SER A 128 -3.40 -14.06 0.66
CA SER A 128 -3.30 -13.29 -0.59
C SER A 128 -3.59 -11.81 -0.35
N GLN A 129 -4.64 -11.49 0.42
CA GLN A 129 -5.00 -10.11 0.78
C GLN A 129 -3.89 -9.43 1.62
N MET A 130 -3.37 -10.13 2.62
CA MET A 130 -2.39 -9.59 3.57
C MET A 130 -0.96 -9.55 3.01
N ALA A 131 -0.42 -10.68 2.56
CA ALA A 131 0.97 -10.81 2.15
C ALA A 131 1.18 -10.51 0.66
N GLY A 132 0.11 -10.54 -0.15
CA GLY A 132 0.17 -10.19 -1.57
C GLY A 132 -0.29 -8.76 -1.82
N LEU A 133 -1.58 -8.53 -1.69
CA LEU A 133 -2.23 -7.27 -2.06
C LEU A 133 -1.78 -6.09 -1.21
N THR A 134 -1.79 -6.24 0.12
CA THR A 134 -1.37 -5.16 1.03
C THR A 134 0.11 -4.84 0.85
N VAL A 135 0.98 -5.83 0.62
CA VAL A 135 2.40 -5.59 0.31
C VAL A 135 2.55 -4.78 -0.98
N GLN A 136 1.85 -5.16 -2.06
CA GLN A 136 1.88 -4.37 -3.29
C GLN A 136 1.30 -2.98 -3.10
N ASN A 137 0.30 -2.79 -2.25
CA ASN A 137 -0.24 -1.45 -1.97
C ASN A 137 0.80 -0.47 -1.40
N PHE A 138 1.77 -1.00 -0.63
CA PHE A 138 2.90 -0.19 -0.15
C PHE A 138 3.94 0.03 -1.25
N LEU A 139 4.34 -1.03 -1.96
CA LEU A 139 5.43 -0.98 -2.92
C LEU A 139 5.09 -0.18 -4.18
N SER A 140 3.85 -0.27 -4.67
CA SER A 140 3.37 0.48 -5.82
C SER A 140 3.29 1.98 -5.49
N ALA A 141 2.74 2.36 -4.33
CA ALA A 141 2.70 3.72 -3.83
C ALA A 141 4.12 4.27 -3.60
N ALA A 142 5.00 3.51 -2.94
CA ALA A 142 6.38 3.90 -2.72
C ALA A 142 7.15 4.09 -4.04
N SER A 143 6.89 3.26 -5.06
CA SER A 143 7.48 3.42 -6.40
C SER A 143 7.06 4.73 -7.04
N GLY A 144 5.77 5.09 -6.99
CA GLY A 144 5.27 6.38 -7.50
C GLY A 144 5.89 7.58 -6.79
N ILE A 145 5.97 7.52 -5.45
CA ILE A 145 6.60 8.57 -4.64
C ILE A 145 8.10 8.68 -4.93
N ALA A 146 8.81 7.56 -5.10
CA ALA A 146 10.23 7.53 -5.44
C ALA A 146 10.50 8.14 -6.83
N VAL A 147 9.62 7.93 -7.81
CA VAL A 147 9.75 8.54 -9.14
C VAL A 147 9.58 10.07 -9.06
N ILE A 148 8.60 10.57 -8.32
CA ILE A 148 8.43 12.02 -8.16
C ILE A 148 9.56 12.64 -7.33
N PHE A 149 10.14 11.93 -6.36
CA PHE A 149 11.35 12.38 -5.65
C PHE A 149 12.50 12.62 -6.62
N ALA A 150 12.79 11.64 -7.49
CA ALA A 150 13.82 11.78 -8.50
C ALA A 150 13.56 12.97 -9.45
N LEU A 151 12.30 13.20 -9.84
CA LEU A 151 11.93 14.35 -10.69
C LEU A 151 12.13 15.68 -9.97
N ILE A 152 11.71 15.81 -8.70
CA ILE A 152 11.91 17.04 -7.91
C ILE A 152 13.42 17.30 -7.71
N ARG A 153 14.21 16.24 -7.46
CA ARG A 153 15.68 16.35 -7.41
C ARG A 153 16.26 16.84 -8.73
N ALA A 154 15.75 16.38 -9.87
CA ALA A 154 16.21 16.84 -11.19
C ALA A 154 15.97 18.34 -11.42
N PHE A 155 14.92 18.92 -10.85
CA PHE A 155 14.67 20.36 -10.91
C PHE A 155 15.55 21.18 -9.97
N THR A 156 15.85 20.64 -8.78
CA THR A 156 16.55 21.37 -7.72
C THR A 156 18.07 21.26 -7.81
N ARG A 157 18.59 20.08 -8.15
CA ARG A 157 20.03 19.83 -8.32
C ARG A 157 20.53 20.51 -9.60
N GLN A 158 21.66 21.21 -9.52
CA GLN A 158 22.25 21.97 -10.62
C GLN A 158 23.43 21.21 -11.23
N SER A 159 23.43 21.01 -12.55
CA SER A 159 24.55 20.42 -13.30
C SER A 159 25.02 19.04 -12.79
N MET A 160 24.11 18.23 -12.26
CA MET A 160 24.38 16.87 -11.76
C MET A 160 23.90 15.80 -12.73
N SER A 161 24.47 14.59 -12.63
CA SER A 161 24.10 13.41 -13.42
C SER A 161 23.38 12.32 -12.60
N THR A 162 23.09 12.57 -11.33
CA THR A 162 22.51 11.61 -10.37
C THR A 162 21.27 12.14 -9.67
N LEU A 163 20.40 11.24 -9.23
CA LEU A 163 19.04 11.50 -8.72
C LEU A 163 18.78 10.95 -7.30
N GLY A 164 19.84 10.65 -6.54
CA GLY A 164 19.75 9.95 -5.25
C GLY A 164 19.85 8.43 -5.41
N ASN A 165 19.26 7.68 -4.48
CA ASN A 165 19.28 6.22 -4.49
C ASN A 165 17.88 5.65 -4.28
N ALA A 166 17.36 4.95 -5.30
CA ALA A 166 16.00 4.43 -5.30
C ALA A 166 15.71 3.49 -4.11
N TRP A 167 16.67 2.68 -3.68
CA TRP A 167 16.48 1.75 -2.56
C TRP A 167 16.34 2.49 -1.23
N VAL A 168 17.13 3.56 -1.04
CA VAL A 168 17.04 4.43 0.13
C VAL A 168 15.68 5.13 0.16
N ASP A 169 15.21 5.62 -0.99
CA ASP A 169 13.90 6.27 -1.09
C ASP A 169 12.75 5.30 -0.79
N LEU A 170 12.74 4.14 -1.45
CA LEU A 170 11.72 3.11 -1.26
C LEU A 170 11.62 2.68 0.21
N LEU A 171 12.76 2.46 0.88
CA LEU A 171 12.79 2.12 2.30
C LEU A 171 12.31 3.28 3.16
N ARG A 172 12.76 4.51 2.90
CA ARG A 172 12.38 5.70 3.68
C ARG A 172 10.89 6.00 3.61
N ILE A 173 10.36 5.99 2.38
CA ILE A 173 8.94 6.22 2.10
C ILE A 173 8.10 5.14 2.80
N THR A 174 8.45 3.87 2.62
CA THR A 174 7.64 2.78 3.18
C THR A 174 7.68 2.79 4.71
N LEU A 175 8.87 2.85 5.31
CA LEU A 175 9.05 2.62 6.75
C LEU A 175 8.69 3.81 7.63
N TRP A 176 8.92 5.04 7.17
CA TRP A 176 8.73 6.23 7.99
C TRP A 176 7.63 7.16 7.51
N VAL A 177 7.06 6.92 6.32
CA VAL A 177 5.88 7.67 5.85
C VAL A 177 4.67 6.76 5.81
N LEU A 178 4.67 5.73 4.95
CA LEU A 178 3.47 4.95 4.68
C LEU A 178 3.07 4.08 5.88
N VAL A 179 3.99 3.27 6.42
CA VAL A 179 3.70 2.34 7.53
C VAL A 179 3.17 3.05 8.78
N PRO A 180 3.84 4.07 9.34
CA PRO A 180 3.36 4.69 10.59
C PRO A 180 2.04 5.46 10.39
N VAL A 181 1.86 6.13 9.25
CA VAL A 181 0.61 6.86 8.96
C VAL A 181 -0.54 5.86 8.73
N ALA A 182 -0.31 4.81 7.93
CA ALA A 182 -1.31 3.77 7.71
C ALA A 182 -1.66 3.02 9.01
N LEU A 183 -0.69 2.80 9.92
CA LEU A 183 -0.96 2.20 11.22
C LEU A 183 -1.93 3.05 12.06
N LEU A 184 -1.72 4.37 12.13
CA LEU A 184 -2.61 5.28 12.86
C LEU A 184 -4.02 5.28 12.25
N ILE A 185 -4.12 5.31 10.92
CA ILE A 185 -5.40 5.27 10.20
C ILE A 185 -6.11 3.92 10.44
N ALA A 186 -5.40 2.80 10.36
CA ALA A 186 -5.96 1.47 10.58
C ALA A 186 -6.50 1.32 12.01
N LEU A 187 -5.76 1.77 13.03
CA LEU A 187 -6.22 1.74 14.42
C LEU A 187 -7.46 2.61 14.65
N PHE A 188 -7.52 3.78 14.02
CA PHE A 188 -8.72 4.61 14.03
C PHE A 188 -9.92 3.89 13.39
N PHE A 189 -9.73 3.25 12.24
CA PHE A 189 -10.78 2.47 11.59
C PHE A 189 -11.26 1.31 12.47
N ILE A 190 -10.36 0.56 13.11
CA ILE A 190 -10.72 -0.52 14.04
C ILE A 190 -11.57 0.03 15.18
N GLN A 191 -11.18 1.19 15.75
CA GLN A 191 -11.93 1.83 16.82
C GLN A 191 -13.33 2.29 16.38
N GLN A 192 -13.52 2.62 15.11
CA GLN A 192 -14.82 2.97 14.51
C GLN A 192 -15.61 1.74 14.00
N GLY A 193 -15.12 0.51 14.21
CA GLY A 193 -15.81 -0.73 13.88
C GLY A 193 -15.33 -1.45 12.62
N ALA A 194 -14.22 -1.03 11.99
CA ALA A 194 -13.63 -1.76 10.88
C ALA A 194 -13.08 -3.12 11.33
N LEU A 195 -13.14 -4.09 10.42
CA LEU A 195 -12.77 -5.48 10.68
C LEU A 195 -11.25 -5.67 10.65
N GLN A 196 -10.68 -6.33 11.66
CA GLN A 196 -9.26 -6.69 11.66
C GLN A 196 -9.01 -7.95 12.49
N ASN A 197 -9.19 -9.13 11.89
CA ASN A 197 -8.91 -10.41 12.52
C ASN A 197 -8.55 -11.50 11.50
N PHE A 198 -8.28 -12.71 11.97
CA PHE A 198 -8.03 -13.89 11.14
C PHE A 198 -9.01 -15.04 11.46
N GLN A 199 -10.21 -14.70 11.94
CA GLN A 199 -11.23 -15.70 12.28
C GLN A 199 -11.80 -16.33 11.00
N PRO A 200 -12.28 -17.58 11.04
CA PRO A 200 -13.06 -18.13 9.94
C PRO A 200 -14.37 -17.35 9.76
N TYR A 201 -15.07 -17.58 8.64
CA TYR A 201 -16.33 -16.90 8.37
C TYR A 201 -17.38 -17.27 9.43
N GLN A 202 -18.12 -16.28 9.90
CA GLN A 202 -19.04 -16.43 11.02
C GLN A 202 -20.45 -16.70 10.51
N ALA A 203 -21.01 -17.85 10.86
CA ALA A 203 -22.43 -18.12 10.64
C ALA A 203 -23.28 -17.34 11.63
N VAL A 204 -24.34 -16.70 11.14
CA VAL A 204 -25.30 -15.88 11.90
C VAL A 204 -26.72 -16.35 11.57
N ASN A 205 -27.47 -16.67 12.62
CA ASN A 205 -28.92 -16.85 12.53
C ASN A 205 -29.56 -15.47 12.70
N THR A 206 -30.18 -14.94 11.65
CA THR A 206 -30.82 -13.62 11.70
C THR A 206 -32.05 -13.67 12.61
N VAL A 207 -32.53 -12.50 13.03
CA VAL A 207 -33.73 -12.38 13.87
C VAL A 207 -34.99 -12.92 13.18
N GLU A 208 -35.01 -12.96 11.85
CA GLU A 208 -36.08 -13.53 11.03
C GLU A 208 -35.92 -15.05 10.80
N GLY A 209 -34.83 -15.65 11.29
CA GLY A 209 -34.53 -17.08 11.16
C GLY A 209 -33.79 -17.48 9.88
N ALA A 210 -33.28 -16.52 9.09
CA ALA A 210 -32.45 -16.80 7.92
C ALA A 210 -30.99 -17.09 8.33
N GLN A 211 -30.26 -17.81 7.48
CA GLN A 211 -28.82 -18.05 7.64
C GLN A 211 -28.04 -16.98 6.87
N GLN A 212 -27.04 -16.38 7.51
CA GLN A 212 -26.08 -15.48 6.87
C GLN A 212 -24.66 -15.89 7.23
N LEU A 213 -23.74 -15.83 6.26
CA LEU A 213 -22.31 -16.08 6.47
C LEU A 213 -21.56 -14.76 6.36
N LEU A 214 -20.96 -14.30 7.46
CA LEU A 214 -20.20 -13.05 7.50
C LEU A 214 -18.74 -13.28 7.13
N PRO A 215 -18.23 -12.61 6.08
CA PRO A 215 -16.83 -12.70 5.74
C PRO A 215 -15.99 -11.93 6.77
N MET A 216 -14.95 -12.60 7.28
CA MET A 216 -13.97 -12.05 8.22
C MET A 216 -12.65 -11.68 7.52
N GLY A 217 -11.68 -11.09 8.22
CA GLY A 217 -10.34 -10.86 7.68
C GLY A 217 -9.61 -9.60 8.18
N PRO A 218 -8.34 -9.41 7.78
CA PRO A 218 -7.51 -8.26 8.16
C PRO A 218 -7.80 -7.01 7.28
N VAL A 219 -9.04 -6.51 7.35
CA VAL A 219 -9.54 -5.45 6.45
C VAL A 219 -8.92 -4.08 6.76
N ALA A 220 -8.92 -3.66 8.02
CA ALA A 220 -8.51 -2.31 8.41
C ALA A 220 -7.07 -1.96 8.02
N SER A 221 -6.14 -2.92 8.08
CA SER A 221 -4.76 -2.73 7.63
C SER A 221 -4.67 -2.45 6.13
N GLN A 222 -5.48 -3.14 5.33
CA GLN A 222 -5.52 -2.93 3.88
C GLN A 222 -6.25 -1.64 3.52
N GLU A 223 -7.33 -1.32 4.26
CA GLU A 223 -8.11 -0.10 4.10
C GLU A 223 -7.26 1.16 4.30
N ALA A 224 -6.41 1.17 5.32
CA ALA A 224 -5.56 2.32 5.59
C ALA A 224 -4.57 2.59 4.44
N ILE A 225 -3.85 1.57 3.97
CA ILE A 225 -2.87 1.75 2.89
C ILE A 225 -3.53 1.96 1.53
N LYS A 226 -4.70 1.36 1.26
CA LYS A 226 -5.38 1.57 -0.03
C LYS A 226 -5.80 3.03 -0.19
N MET A 227 -6.25 3.67 0.90
CA MET A 227 -6.65 5.08 0.91
C MET A 227 -5.44 6.01 0.89
N LEU A 228 -4.44 5.75 1.74
CA LEU A 228 -3.24 6.59 1.85
C LEU A 228 -2.37 6.55 0.58
N GLY A 229 -2.14 5.35 0.02
CA GLY A 229 -1.32 5.14 -1.18
C GLY A 229 -2.08 5.33 -2.49
N THR A 230 -3.35 5.77 -2.42
CA THR A 230 -4.26 5.95 -3.57
C THR A 230 -4.35 4.71 -4.46
N ASN A 231 -4.35 3.53 -3.84
CA ASN A 231 -4.41 2.26 -4.55
C ASN A 231 -5.86 1.90 -4.90
N GLY A 232 -6.76 2.01 -3.93
CA GLY A 232 -8.19 1.79 -4.14
C GLY A 232 -8.67 0.33 -4.17
N GLY A 233 -7.84 -0.69 -3.93
CA GLY A 233 -8.28 -2.10 -3.93
C GLY A 233 -8.99 -2.54 -2.64
N GLY A 234 -10.28 -2.83 -2.74
CA GLY A 234 -11.13 -3.22 -1.61
C GLY A 234 -10.93 -4.66 -1.17
N PHE A 235 -11.12 -4.94 0.12
CA PHE A 235 -11.05 -6.32 0.64
C PHE A 235 -12.25 -7.15 0.17
N PHE A 236 -13.42 -6.51 0.03
CA PHE A 236 -14.67 -7.11 -0.46
C PHE A 236 -15.03 -6.55 -1.84
N ASN A 237 -16.02 -7.17 -2.50
CA ASN A 237 -16.56 -6.69 -3.77
C ASN A 237 -17.10 -5.25 -3.67
N ALA A 238 -17.86 -4.96 -2.62
CA ALA A 238 -18.22 -3.59 -2.26
C ALA A 238 -17.06 -2.95 -1.49
N ASN A 239 -16.50 -1.87 -2.05
CA ASN A 239 -15.20 -1.35 -1.64
C ASN A 239 -15.29 -0.33 -0.49
N SER A 240 -15.82 0.86 -0.76
CA SER A 240 -16.00 1.94 0.22
C SER A 240 -17.29 2.68 -0.14
N SER A 241 -18.40 2.26 0.46
CA SER A 241 -19.74 2.84 0.29
C SER A 241 -20.14 3.68 1.49
#